data_AF-A0A6A4UTL8-F1
#
_entry.id   AF-A0A6A4UTL8-F1
#
_cell.length_a   1.000
_cell.length_b   1.000
_cell.length_c   1.000
_cell.angle_alpha   90.00
_cell.angle_beta   90.00
_cell.angle_gamma   90.00
#
_symmetry.space_group_name_H-M   'P 1'
#
loop_
_entity.id
_entity.type
_entity.pdbx_description
1 polymer ?
#
loop_
_entity_poly.entity_id
_entity_poly.type
_entity_poly.pdbx_seq_one_letter_code
_entity_poly.pdbx_strand_id
1 'polypeptide(L)'
;MAAKRRHWKEKGGRFWARIAIPAQLRSHFGNKTELIEPLGGDLRLADRNHAAAVARLQGRLDEARQVLLGGSFEVEELRKAQTITDADRERAAWSHYIAALAANELRRASLPTAAEIDAEYEKTMQRIEAGQSNPDRSHSSRFNIHADYELKAGARYFDKNLRTRRLAALRAAIPTGESRLVDAAVQSYVLEHNLAIQPGSVDWHQLAHAFTRAEIEALQRSIEFDEGNMGGKPTDPLIQPPVAPQEKTTPIPLRKLFQDYIASRQALGYHQDGGANWDRSIEALIKFLGHSDARRITRLSLMGWRDSLLASGLSAKTVADKHLAAIRAVLTWAFDNARLPTNEAEKVKQDLPKVVRSREAGYTDKEATLILIASRNYEPAWAPNPSNRESAHITAAKRWVPLLCAFTGARVTEVTQLRKEDVRQEDGRWIVRLTPGAGSVKSGHYRDVPLHRQVVKLGFIEFVNTSKSGPMFHGAKTPEKYLGSRLIDRQSQKMTVAARATADRKTLGHLS
;
A
#
# COMPACT_ATOMS: atom_id res chain seq x y z
N MET A 1 -39.66 -18.34 12.98
CA MET A 1 -39.11 -19.03 11.80
C MET A 1 -37.61 -19.21 11.99
N ALA A 2 -37.12 -20.45 12.05
CA ALA A 2 -35.70 -20.74 12.28
C ALA A 2 -34.84 -20.18 11.13
N ALA A 3 -33.71 -19.55 11.46
CA ALA A 3 -32.80 -18.96 10.50
C ALA A 3 -32.33 -19.99 9.46
N LYS A 4 -32.44 -19.64 8.18
CA LYS A 4 -32.02 -20.50 7.06
C LYS A 4 -30.50 -20.75 7.17
N ARG A 5 -30.10 -21.99 7.46
CA ARG A 5 -28.69 -22.39 7.58
C ARG A 5 -27.96 -22.15 6.26
N ARG A 6 -26.92 -21.32 6.29
CA ARG A 6 -26.09 -21.01 5.13
C ARG A 6 -25.32 -22.28 4.73
N HIS A 7 -25.10 -22.51 3.43
CA HIS A 7 -24.36 -23.68 2.94
C HIS A 7 -24.97 -25.04 3.31
N TRP A 8 -26.30 -25.10 3.43
CA TRP A 8 -27.05 -26.31 3.80
C TRP A 8 -28.00 -26.73 2.67
N LYS A 9 -28.18 -28.04 2.49
CA LYS A 9 -29.11 -28.65 1.53
C LYS A 9 -29.74 -29.91 2.13
N GLU A 10 -31.05 -30.05 1.92
CA GLU A 10 -31.84 -31.20 2.35
C GLU A 10 -32.49 -31.83 1.12
N LYS A 11 -32.46 -33.17 1.05
CA LYS A 11 -33.03 -33.95 -0.05
C LYS A 11 -33.30 -35.38 0.42
N GLY A 12 -34.56 -35.84 0.39
CA GLY A 12 -34.89 -37.23 0.73
C GLY A 12 -34.43 -37.68 2.12
N GLY A 13 -34.62 -36.84 3.15
CA GLY A 13 -34.33 -37.19 4.55
C GLY A 13 -32.84 -37.24 4.93
N ARG A 14 -31.95 -36.73 4.07
CA ARG A 14 -30.52 -36.61 4.35
C ARG A 14 -30.06 -35.14 4.26
N PHE A 15 -28.91 -34.86 4.87
CA PHE A 15 -28.33 -33.54 4.99
C PHE A 15 -27.02 -33.45 4.22
N TRP A 16 -26.78 -32.31 3.56
CA TRP A 16 -25.55 -32.01 2.84
C TRP A 16 -25.07 -30.58 3.11
N ALA A 17 -23.74 -30.41 3.17
CA ALA A 17 -23.11 -29.12 3.00
C ALA A 17 -23.06 -28.77 1.51
N ARG A 18 -23.30 -27.50 1.15
CA ARG A 18 -23.22 -27.05 -0.25
C ARG A 18 -22.55 -25.69 -0.41
N ILE A 19 -21.72 -25.55 -1.43
CA ILE A 19 -21.12 -24.27 -1.83
C ILE A 19 -21.24 -24.10 -3.33
N ALA A 20 -21.68 -22.92 -3.77
CA ALA A 20 -21.77 -22.60 -5.19
C ALA A 20 -20.36 -22.40 -5.79
N ILE A 21 -20.15 -22.94 -6.99
CA ILE A 21 -18.89 -22.80 -7.73
C ILE A 21 -18.97 -21.50 -8.57
N PRO A 22 -18.08 -20.52 -8.34
CA PRO A 22 -17.98 -19.32 -9.17
C PRO A 22 -17.79 -19.67 -10.65
N ALA A 23 -18.37 -18.87 -11.57
CA ALA A 23 -18.36 -19.16 -13.01
C ALA A 23 -16.95 -19.44 -13.57
N GLN A 24 -15.94 -18.71 -13.09
CA GLN A 24 -14.54 -18.81 -13.52
C GLN A 24 -13.86 -20.13 -13.12
N LEU A 25 -14.40 -20.83 -12.11
CA LEU A 25 -13.82 -22.09 -11.59
C LEU A 25 -14.59 -23.32 -12.08
N ARG A 26 -15.69 -23.14 -12.83
CA ARG A 26 -16.55 -24.26 -13.26
C ARG A 26 -15.81 -25.25 -14.15
N SER A 27 -14.94 -24.77 -15.04
CA SER A 27 -14.10 -25.63 -15.89
C SER A 27 -13.21 -26.58 -15.08
N HIS A 28 -12.66 -26.10 -13.96
CA HIS A 28 -11.84 -26.90 -13.04
C HIS A 28 -12.62 -28.00 -12.31
N PHE A 29 -13.94 -27.84 -12.15
CA PHE A 29 -14.83 -28.80 -11.48
C PHE A 29 -15.77 -29.53 -12.45
N GLY A 30 -15.38 -29.71 -13.72
CA GLY A 30 -16.18 -30.44 -14.71
C GLY A 30 -17.52 -29.77 -15.02
N ASN A 31 -17.55 -28.44 -15.06
CA ASN A 31 -18.71 -27.58 -15.29
C ASN A 31 -19.85 -27.71 -14.26
N LYS A 32 -19.58 -28.28 -13.09
CA LYS A 32 -20.53 -28.29 -11.97
C LYS A 32 -20.81 -26.86 -11.49
N THR A 33 -22.04 -26.64 -11.01
CA THR A 33 -22.48 -25.33 -10.48
C THR A 33 -22.40 -25.25 -8.95
N GLU A 34 -22.33 -26.40 -8.27
CA GLU A 34 -22.19 -26.51 -6.82
C GLU A 34 -21.29 -27.69 -6.43
N LEU A 35 -20.54 -27.52 -5.34
CA LEU A 35 -19.91 -28.60 -4.60
C LEU A 35 -20.81 -29.01 -3.44
N ILE A 36 -20.95 -30.31 -3.23
CA ILE A 36 -21.76 -30.90 -2.17
C ILE A 36 -20.96 -31.94 -1.39
N GLU A 37 -21.20 -32.02 -0.08
CA GLU A 37 -20.62 -33.02 0.80
C GLU A 37 -21.70 -33.58 1.75
N PRO A 38 -21.85 -34.91 1.87
CA PRO A 38 -22.88 -35.51 2.72
C PRO A 38 -22.57 -35.31 4.21
N LEU A 39 -23.59 -34.95 4.99
CA LEU A 39 -23.50 -34.75 6.45
C LEU A 39 -24.17 -35.89 7.24
N GLY A 40 -24.95 -36.75 6.58
CA GLY A 40 -25.65 -37.88 7.18
C GLY A 40 -27.18 -37.74 7.19
N GLY A 41 -27.87 -38.69 7.83
CA GLY A 41 -29.34 -38.72 7.98
C GLY A 41 -29.86 -38.24 9.34
N ASP A 42 -28.99 -38.11 10.34
CA ASP A 42 -29.34 -37.54 11.65
C ASP A 42 -29.02 -36.04 11.68
N LEU A 43 -30.03 -35.22 11.97
CA LEU A 43 -29.93 -33.76 12.00
C LEU A 43 -28.90 -33.26 13.03
N ARG A 44 -28.82 -33.89 14.22
CA ARG A 44 -27.89 -33.47 15.27
C ARG A 44 -26.44 -33.78 14.93
N LEU A 45 -26.21 -34.90 14.24
CA LEU A 45 -24.88 -35.27 13.77
C LEU A 45 -24.48 -34.39 12.57
N ALA A 46 -25.41 -34.14 11.65
CA ALA A 46 -25.20 -33.28 10.51
C ALA A 46 -24.84 -31.84 10.92
N ASP A 47 -25.46 -31.32 11.98
CA ASP A 47 -25.12 -30.01 12.54
C ASP A 47 -23.71 -29.91 13.09
N ARG A 48 -23.25 -30.93 13.84
CA ARG A 48 -21.88 -30.97 14.35
C ARG A 48 -20.85 -31.02 13.23
N ASN A 49 -21.17 -31.71 12.13
CA ASN A 49 -20.26 -31.90 11.01
C ASN A 49 -20.28 -30.76 9.97
N HIS A 50 -21.28 -29.87 10.04
CA HIS A 50 -21.54 -28.85 9.02
C HIS A 50 -20.37 -27.92 8.77
N ALA A 51 -19.83 -27.32 9.84
CA ALA A 51 -18.76 -26.33 9.74
C ALA A 51 -17.49 -26.94 9.13
N ALA A 52 -17.14 -28.17 9.52
CA ALA A 52 -15.98 -28.87 9.00
C ALA A 52 -16.12 -29.22 7.50
N ALA A 53 -17.31 -29.65 7.07
CA ALA A 53 -17.60 -29.92 5.67
C ALA A 53 -17.57 -28.63 4.82
N VAL A 54 -18.13 -27.52 5.33
CA VAL A 54 -18.05 -26.21 4.65
C VAL A 54 -16.59 -25.76 4.49
N ALA A 55 -15.76 -25.92 5.52
CA ALA A 55 -14.34 -25.56 5.44
C ALA A 55 -13.58 -26.36 4.37
N ARG A 56 -13.83 -27.67 4.25
CA ARG A 56 -13.24 -28.50 3.19
C ARG A 56 -13.69 -28.07 1.80
N LEU A 57 -14.97 -27.78 1.62
CA LEU A 57 -15.49 -27.28 0.35
C LEU A 57 -14.92 -25.91 -0.03
N GLN A 58 -14.66 -25.03 0.96
CA GLN A 58 -13.99 -23.75 0.74
C GLN A 58 -12.51 -23.93 0.36
N GLY A 59 -11.78 -24.79 1.08
CA GLY A 59 -10.38 -25.10 0.78
C GLY A 59 -10.19 -25.58 -0.68
N ARG A 60 -11.07 -26.47 -1.15
CA ARG A 60 -11.05 -26.92 -2.57
C ARG A 60 -11.26 -25.78 -3.57
N LEU A 61 -12.13 -24.81 -3.26
CA LEU A 61 -12.31 -23.64 -4.12
C LEU A 61 -11.09 -22.71 -4.09
N ASP A 62 -10.43 -22.59 -2.95
CA ASP A 62 -9.26 -21.75 -2.79
C ASP A 62 -8.02 -22.36 -3.46
N GLU A 63 -7.84 -23.67 -3.41
CA GLU A 63 -6.84 -24.41 -4.22
C GLU A 63 -7.07 -24.18 -5.73
N ALA A 64 -8.32 -24.33 -6.20
CA ALA A 64 -8.65 -24.08 -7.60
C ALA A 64 -8.41 -22.62 -8.02
N ARG A 65 -8.63 -21.66 -7.10
CA ARG A 65 -8.27 -20.25 -7.33
C ARG A 65 -6.78 -20.05 -7.43
N GLN A 66 -5.99 -20.70 -6.57
CA GLN A 66 -4.53 -20.62 -6.61
C GLN A 66 -3.98 -21.20 -7.91
N VAL A 67 -4.53 -22.30 -8.41
CA VAL A 67 -4.13 -22.87 -9.71
C VAL A 67 -4.51 -21.96 -10.88
N LEU A 68 -5.70 -21.36 -10.86
CA LEU A 68 -6.12 -20.40 -11.90
C LEU A 68 -5.28 -19.11 -11.87
N LEU A 69 -4.96 -18.62 -10.67
CA LEU A 69 -4.10 -17.48 -10.45
C LEU A 69 -2.65 -17.78 -10.84
N GLY A 70 -2.12 -18.97 -10.53
CA GLY A 70 -0.78 -19.41 -10.92
C GLY A 70 -0.64 -19.59 -12.44
N GLY A 71 -1.57 -20.31 -13.07
CA GLY A 71 -1.51 -20.61 -14.51
C GLY A 71 -1.79 -19.43 -15.44
N SER A 72 -2.50 -18.39 -14.97
CA SER A 72 -2.70 -17.15 -15.76
C SER A 72 -1.61 -16.09 -15.54
N PHE A 73 -0.81 -16.24 -14.48
CA PHE A 73 0.29 -15.33 -14.15
C PHE A 73 1.59 -15.80 -14.81
N GLU A 74 1.87 -17.11 -14.78
CA GLU A 74 3.06 -17.69 -15.45
C GLU A 74 3.07 -17.42 -16.96
N VAL A 75 1.94 -17.56 -17.65
CA VAL A 75 1.89 -17.46 -19.12
C VAL A 75 2.03 -16.00 -19.63
N GLU A 76 1.67 -15.01 -18.82
CA GLU A 76 1.72 -13.59 -19.22
C GLU A 76 3.00 -12.88 -18.76
N GLU A 77 3.64 -13.31 -17.65
CA GLU A 77 4.99 -12.84 -17.26
C GLU A 77 6.09 -13.45 -18.14
N LEU A 78 5.98 -14.73 -18.51
CA LEU A 78 6.92 -15.39 -19.43
C LEU A 78 6.98 -14.70 -20.82
N ARG A 79 5.96 -13.93 -21.21
CA ARG A 79 5.93 -13.19 -22.48
C ARG A 79 6.79 -11.92 -22.50
N LYS A 80 7.37 -11.49 -21.37
CA LYS A 80 8.29 -10.33 -21.30
C LYS A 80 9.62 -10.63 -20.60
N ALA A 81 9.93 -11.90 -20.39
CA ALA A 81 11.11 -12.29 -19.63
C ALA A 81 12.38 -12.19 -20.50
N GLN A 82 13.48 -11.67 -19.93
CA GLN A 82 14.74 -11.51 -20.66
C GLN A 82 15.44 -12.85 -20.85
N THR A 83 16.02 -13.06 -22.04
CA THR A 83 16.93 -14.18 -22.32
C THR A 83 18.27 -13.94 -21.65
N ILE A 84 18.76 -14.91 -20.89
CA ILE A 84 20.04 -14.80 -20.17
C ILE A 84 21.22 -14.93 -21.14
N THR A 85 22.17 -14.00 -21.08
CA THR A 85 23.44 -14.07 -21.83
C THR A 85 24.56 -14.69 -20.98
N ASP A 86 25.67 -15.10 -21.60
CA ASP A 86 26.85 -15.58 -20.86
C ASP A 86 27.39 -14.53 -19.89
N ALA A 87 27.40 -13.26 -20.29
CA ALA A 87 27.79 -12.15 -19.41
C ALA A 87 26.82 -11.96 -18.22
N ASP A 88 25.53 -12.27 -18.39
CA ASP A 88 24.57 -12.28 -17.27
C ASP A 88 24.87 -13.44 -16.31
N ARG A 89 25.23 -14.63 -16.82
CA ARG A 89 25.62 -15.79 -16.00
C ARG A 89 26.87 -15.50 -15.16
N GLU A 90 27.91 -14.92 -15.75
CA GLU A 90 29.12 -14.52 -15.04
C GLU A 90 28.82 -13.51 -13.92
N ARG A 91 27.97 -12.51 -14.21
CA ARG A 91 27.52 -11.52 -13.22
C ARG A 91 26.70 -12.16 -12.11
N ALA A 92 25.82 -13.10 -12.44
CA ALA A 92 25.02 -13.84 -11.47
C ALA A 92 25.92 -14.64 -10.52
N ALA A 93 26.94 -15.32 -11.07
CA ALA A 93 27.94 -16.06 -10.29
C ALA A 93 28.71 -15.14 -9.33
N TRP A 94 29.21 -14.00 -9.83
CA TRP A 94 29.93 -13.02 -9.01
C TRP A 94 29.04 -12.42 -7.90
N SER A 95 27.81 -12.04 -8.25
CA SER A 95 26.84 -11.50 -7.28
C SER A 95 26.53 -12.52 -6.19
N HIS A 96 26.33 -13.78 -6.55
CA HIS A 96 26.08 -14.86 -5.59
C HIS A 96 27.30 -15.10 -4.68
N TYR A 97 28.51 -15.08 -5.23
CA TYR A 97 29.77 -15.18 -4.47
C TYR A 97 29.88 -14.07 -3.41
N ILE A 98 29.66 -12.81 -3.79
CA ILE A 98 29.71 -11.67 -2.86
C ILE A 98 28.62 -11.79 -1.79
N ALA A 99 27.40 -12.17 -2.17
CA ALA A 99 26.30 -12.36 -1.22
C ALA A 99 26.62 -13.48 -0.21
N ALA A 100 27.23 -14.59 -0.67
CA ALA A 100 27.64 -15.69 0.19
C ALA A 100 28.74 -15.27 1.18
N LEU A 101 29.73 -14.46 0.76
CA LEU A 101 30.73 -13.88 1.66
C LEU A 101 30.09 -12.99 2.74
N ALA A 102 29.18 -12.09 2.33
CA ALA A 102 28.49 -11.20 3.25
C ALA A 102 27.61 -11.98 4.25
N ALA A 103 26.92 -13.02 3.80
CA ALA A 103 26.15 -13.90 4.67
C ALA A 103 27.04 -14.62 5.69
N ASN A 104 28.22 -15.10 5.29
CA ASN A 104 29.20 -15.72 6.18
C ASN A 104 29.77 -14.73 7.20
N GLU A 105 30.02 -13.48 6.80
CA GLU A 105 30.45 -12.42 7.72
C GLU A 105 29.36 -12.10 8.76
N LEU A 106 28.13 -11.89 8.31
CA LEU A 106 26.99 -11.62 9.19
C LEU A 106 26.73 -12.80 10.14
N ARG A 107 26.85 -14.04 9.64
CA ARG A 107 26.74 -15.26 10.46
C ARG A 107 27.81 -15.28 11.54
N ARG A 108 29.08 -15.02 11.21
CA ARG A 108 30.18 -14.98 12.19
C ARG A 108 30.00 -13.87 13.22
N ALA A 109 29.50 -12.71 12.81
CA ALA A 109 29.16 -11.61 13.71
C ALA A 109 28.02 -11.97 14.68
N SER A 110 27.11 -12.87 14.28
CA SER A 110 26.01 -13.36 15.12
C SER A 110 26.38 -14.51 16.07
N LEU A 111 27.58 -15.07 15.96
CA LEU A 111 28.01 -16.19 16.83
C LEU A 111 28.36 -15.67 18.24
N PRO A 112 28.08 -16.47 19.30
CA PRO A 112 28.36 -16.09 20.67
C PRO A 112 29.80 -15.59 20.87
N THR A 113 29.92 -14.53 21.65
CA THR A 113 31.17 -13.98 22.16
C THR A 113 31.67 -14.78 23.37
N ALA A 114 32.95 -14.64 23.72
CA ALA A 114 33.51 -15.31 24.91
C ALA A 114 32.73 -14.91 26.19
N ALA A 115 32.42 -13.63 26.35
CA ALA A 115 31.66 -13.13 27.49
C ALA A 115 30.24 -13.74 27.59
N GLU A 116 29.56 -13.95 26.47
CA GLU A 116 28.23 -14.59 26.46
C GLU A 116 28.28 -16.08 26.76
N ILE A 117 29.38 -16.76 26.41
CA ILE A 117 29.64 -18.16 26.76
C ILE A 117 29.92 -18.27 28.27
N ASP A 118 30.79 -17.40 28.80
CA ASP A 118 31.15 -17.35 30.22
C ASP A 118 29.92 -17.04 31.09
N ALA A 119 29.10 -16.07 30.67
CA ALA A 119 27.86 -15.73 31.38
C ALA A 119 26.85 -16.91 31.40
N GLU A 120 26.73 -17.68 30.32
CA GLU A 120 25.86 -18.86 30.31
C GLU A 120 26.46 -19.99 31.16
N TYR A 121 27.78 -20.12 31.22
CA TYR A 121 28.46 -21.06 32.11
C TYR A 121 28.18 -20.73 33.58
N GLU A 122 28.34 -19.48 34.00
CA GLU A 122 28.04 -19.04 35.37
C GLU A 122 26.57 -19.30 35.74
N LYS A 123 25.65 -18.96 34.83
CA LYS A 123 24.22 -19.24 35.00
C LYS A 123 23.94 -20.75 35.12
N THR A 124 24.67 -21.58 34.36
CA THR A 124 24.59 -23.04 34.46
C THR A 124 25.05 -23.51 35.85
N MET A 125 26.16 -22.97 36.36
CA MET A 125 26.67 -23.26 37.71
C MET A 125 25.69 -22.85 38.82
N GLN A 126 25.10 -21.67 38.73
CA GLN A 126 24.09 -21.21 39.69
C GLN A 126 22.86 -22.14 39.73
N ARG A 127 22.43 -22.67 38.59
CA ARG A 127 21.31 -23.64 38.51
C ARG A 127 21.67 -24.96 39.19
N ILE A 128 22.93 -25.40 39.07
CA ILE A 128 23.44 -26.60 39.74
C ILE A 128 23.45 -26.37 41.26
N GLU A 129 23.97 -25.24 41.72
CA GLU A 129 23.99 -24.86 43.15
C GLU A 129 22.58 -24.76 43.74
N ALA A 130 21.62 -24.27 42.95
CA ALA A 130 20.19 -24.24 43.32
C ALA A 130 19.52 -25.63 43.35
N GLY A 131 20.28 -26.72 43.16
CA GLY A 131 19.79 -28.10 43.25
C GLY A 131 18.94 -28.54 42.07
N GLN A 132 18.96 -27.80 40.95
CA GLN A 132 18.21 -28.19 39.74
C GLN A 132 18.81 -29.43 39.07
N SER A 133 20.07 -29.76 39.35
CA SER A 133 20.77 -30.95 38.84
C SER A 133 20.46 -32.24 39.60
N ASN A 134 19.58 -32.19 40.61
CA ASN A 134 19.27 -33.35 41.45
C ASN A 134 18.61 -34.48 40.62
N PRO A 135 19.26 -35.65 40.47
CA PRO A 135 18.73 -36.78 39.70
C PRO A 135 17.44 -37.37 40.29
N ASP A 136 17.17 -37.17 41.59
CA ASP A 136 15.96 -37.67 42.26
C ASP A 136 14.69 -36.89 41.86
N ARG A 137 14.83 -35.71 41.24
CA ARG A 137 13.70 -34.87 40.79
C ARG A 137 13.30 -35.12 39.35
N SER A 138 14.24 -35.51 38.47
CA SER A 138 13.98 -35.90 37.08
C SER A 138 15.24 -36.51 36.45
N HIS A 139 15.10 -37.66 35.79
CA HIS A 139 16.20 -38.40 35.16
C HIS A 139 16.91 -37.60 34.04
N SER A 140 16.20 -36.68 33.38
CA SER A 140 16.75 -35.81 32.32
C SER A 140 17.38 -34.51 32.83
N SER A 141 17.29 -34.22 34.14
CA SER A 141 17.70 -32.92 34.68
C SER A 141 19.20 -32.66 34.53
N ARG A 142 20.05 -33.69 34.68
CA ARG A 142 21.50 -33.54 34.52
C ARG A 142 21.91 -33.21 33.08
N PHE A 143 21.23 -33.78 32.09
CA PHE A 143 21.54 -33.57 30.67
C PHE A 143 21.05 -32.21 30.16
N ASN A 144 19.88 -31.76 30.61
CA ASN A 144 19.30 -30.49 30.15
C ASN A 144 19.96 -29.24 30.74
N ILE A 145 20.69 -29.36 31.86
CA ILE A 145 21.26 -28.18 32.53
C ILE A 145 22.44 -27.60 31.76
N HIS A 146 23.30 -28.44 31.17
CA HIS A 146 24.48 -27.98 30.44
C HIS A 146 24.20 -27.71 28.96
N ALA A 147 23.05 -28.13 28.44
CA ALA A 147 22.74 -28.08 27.00
C ALA A 147 22.89 -26.67 26.41
N ASP A 148 22.37 -25.64 27.07
CA ASP A 148 22.45 -24.25 26.58
C ASP A 148 23.90 -23.73 26.52
N TYR A 149 24.71 -24.08 27.53
CA TYR A 149 26.13 -23.77 27.56
C TYR A 149 26.90 -24.52 26.46
N GLU A 150 26.71 -25.84 26.34
CA GLU A 150 27.38 -26.67 25.33
C GLU A 150 27.05 -26.22 23.91
N LEU A 151 25.80 -25.83 23.64
CA LEU A 151 25.37 -25.29 22.35
C LEU A 151 26.07 -23.95 22.04
N LYS A 152 26.17 -23.05 23.02
CA LYS A 152 26.86 -21.76 22.85
C LYS A 152 28.37 -21.93 22.69
N ALA A 153 28.99 -22.73 23.56
CA ALA A 153 30.43 -23.01 23.53
C ALA A 153 30.83 -23.72 22.23
N GLY A 154 30.00 -24.65 21.75
CA GLY A 154 30.21 -25.36 20.49
C GLY A 154 29.81 -24.60 19.23
N ALA A 155 29.16 -23.42 19.33
CA ALA A 155 28.52 -22.75 18.19
C ALA A 155 29.47 -22.50 17.00
N ARG A 156 30.72 -22.07 17.28
CA ARG A 156 31.74 -21.83 16.24
C ARG A 156 32.21 -23.13 15.59
N TYR A 157 32.36 -24.19 16.36
CA TYR A 157 32.72 -25.52 15.87
C TYR A 157 31.60 -26.11 14.98
N PHE A 158 30.35 -26.01 15.41
CA PHE A 158 29.20 -26.47 14.62
C PHE A 158 29.05 -25.69 13.31
N ASP A 159 29.24 -24.37 13.34
CA ASP A 159 29.22 -23.53 12.14
C ASP A 159 30.31 -23.93 11.13
N LYS A 160 31.56 -24.09 11.59
CA LYS A 160 32.68 -24.57 10.75
C LYS A 160 32.38 -25.95 10.15
N ASN A 161 31.84 -26.86 10.95
CA ASN A 161 31.47 -28.20 10.48
C ASN A 161 30.36 -28.19 9.44
N LEU A 162 29.34 -27.34 9.63
CA LEU A 162 28.25 -27.19 8.67
C LEU A 162 28.79 -26.67 7.33
N ARG A 163 29.62 -25.63 7.35
CA ARG A 163 30.28 -25.08 6.15
C ARG A 163 31.16 -26.12 5.46
N THR A 164 31.95 -26.87 6.22
CA THR A 164 32.84 -27.92 5.68
C THR A 164 32.04 -29.04 5.01
N ARG A 165 30.94 -29.50 5.64
CA ARG A 165 30.05 -30.51 5.06
C ARG A 165 29.35 -30.00 3.81
N ARG A 166 28.89 -28.74 3.83
CA ARG A 166 28.25 -28.10 2.66
C ARG A 166 29.23 -27.96 1.49
N LEU A 167 30.47 -27.54 1.76
CA LEU A 167 31.54 -27.49 0.76
C LEU A 167 31.81 -28.86 0.15
N ALA A 168 31.91 -29.91 0.96
CA ALA A 168 32.10 -31.27 0.48
C ALA A 168 30.94 -31.75 -0.40
N ALA A 169 29.69 -31.46 0.00
CA ALA A 169 28.50 -31.82 -0.76
C ALA A 169 28.42 -31.08 -2.11
N LEU A 170 28.72 -29.77 -2.14
CA LEU A 170 28.75 -28.98 -3.38
C LEU A 170 29.83 -29.48 -4.35
N ARG A 171 31.02 -29.83 -3.84
CA ARG A 171 32.09 -30.42 -4.66
C ARG A 171 31.70 -31.78 -5.24
N ALA A 172 31.02 -32.61 -4.45
CA ALA A 172 30.51 -33.91 -4.92
C ALA A 172 29.40 -33.77 -5.98
N ALA A 173 28.68 -32.65 -5.97
CA ALA A 173 27.59 -32.36 -6.90
C ALA A 173 28.07 -31.86 -8.28
N ILE A 174 29.29 -31.31 -8.39
CA ILE A 174 29.82 -30.81 -9.68
C ILE A 174 29.87 -31.91 -10.76
N PRO A 175 30.49 -33.09 -10.53
CA PRO A 175 30.60 -34.11 -11.57
C PRO A 175 29.26 -34.73 -11.98
N THR A 176 28.29 -34.76 -11.06
CA THR A 176 26.96 -35.34 -11.30
C THR A 176 25.98 -34.34 -11.91
N GLY A 177 26.31 -33.05 -11.90
CA GLY A 177 25.41 -31.98 -12.34
C GLY A 177 24.22 -31.75 -11.41
N GLU A 178 24.27 -32.23 -10.16
CA GLU A 178 23.17 -32.11 -9.21
C GLU A 178 23.07 -30.67 -8.68
N SER A 179 21.92 -30.01 -8.90
CA SER A 179 21.73 -28.59 -8.53
C SER A 179 20.90 -28.37 -7.26
N ARG A 180 20.39 -29.44 -6.61
CA ARG A 180 19.43 -29.33 -5.49
C ARG A 180 19.87 -28.41 -4.35
N LEU A 181 21.17 -28.33 -4.09
CA LEU A 181 21.73 -27.50 -3.01
C LEU A 181 21.67 -25.99 -3.30
N VAL A 182 21.52 -25.61 -4.56
CA VAL A 182 21.51 -24.22 -5.05
C VAL A 182 20.22 -23.83 -5.76
N ASP A 183 19.32 -24.77 -6.08
CA ASP A 183 18.06 -24.52 -6.81
C ASP A 183 17.23 -23.38 -6.19
N ALA A 184 17.15 -23.29 -4.86
CA ALA A 184 16.42 -22.22 -4.17
C ALA A 184 17.06 -20.83 -4.39
N ALA A 185 18.38 -20.77 -4.47
CA ALA A 185 19.11 -19.53 -4.75
C ALA A 185 18.96 -19.14 -6.23
N VAL A 186 19.03 -20.12 -7.14
CA VAL A 186 18.79 -19.93 -8.58
C VAL A 186 17.38 -19.43 -8.81
N GLN A 187 16.38 -20.03 -8.16
CA GLN A 187 14.99 -19.61 -8.25
C GLN A 187 14.78 -18.16 -7.79
N SER A 188 15.34 -17.81 -6.63
CA SER A 188 15.28 -16.44 -6.11
C SER A 188 15.89 -15.45 -7.11
N TYR A 189 17.05 -15.80 -7.69
CA TYR A 189 17.72 -14.94 -8.67
C TYR A 189 16.90 -14.74 -9.95
N VAL A 190 16.33 -15.83 -10.50
CA VAL A 190 15.45 -15.81 -11.68
C VAL A 190 14.24 -14.90 -11.46
N LEU A 191 13.62 -14.98 -10.28
CA LEU A 191 12.46 -14.17 -9.91
C LEU A 191 12.84 -12.69 -9.70
N GLU A 192 13.94 -12.42 -9.01
CA GLU A 192 14.43 -11.05 -8.75
C GLU A 192 14.79 -10.31 -10.04
N HIS A 193 15.32 -11.03 -11.03
CA HIS A 193 15.80 -10.47 -12.30
C HIS A 193 14.83 -10.67 -13.47
N ASN A 194 13.65 -11.26 -13.21
CA ASN A 194 12.60 -11.51 -14.22
C ASN A 194 13.13 -12.25 -15.47
N LEU A 195 13.91 -13.32 -15.25
CA LEU A 195 14.55 -14.10 -16.32
C LEU A 195 13.62 -15.20 -16.86
N ALA A 196 13.69 -15.46 -18.16
CA ALA A 196 12.85 -16.43 -18.86
C ALA A 196 13.33 -17.89 -18.69
N ILE A 197 13.75 -18.28 -17.49
CA ILE A 197 14.43 -19.57 -17.25
C ILE A 197 13.47 -20.54 -16.57
N GLN A 198 13.18 -21.66 -17.23
CA GLN A 198 12.37 -22.74 -16.66
C GLN A 198 13.21 -23.69 -15.79
N PRO A 199 12.71 -24.18 -14.66
CA PRO A 199 13.37 -25.21 -13.87
C PRO A 199 13.70 -26.46 -14.71
N GLY A 200 14.94 -26.95 -14.62
CA GLY A 200 15.42 -28.09 -15.41
C GLY A 200 15.78 -27.79 -16.87
N SER A 201 15.69 -26.52 -17.31
CA SER A 201 16.20 -26.11 -18.62
C SER A 201 17.73 -26.08 -18.66
N VAL A 202 18.31 -26.05 -19.86
CA VAL A 202 19.78 -25.92 -20.04
C VAL A 202 20.30 -24.65 -19.35
N ASP A 203 19.60 -23.52 -19.52
CA ASP A 203 19.97 -22.26 -18.87
C ASP A 203 19.87 -22.34 -17.34
N TRP A 204 18.90 -23.08 -16.80
CA TRP A 204 18.80 -23.36 -15.37
C TRP A 204 20.01 -24.14 -14.87
N HIS A 205 20.38 -25.21 -15.56
CA HIS A 205 21.54 -26.04 -15.18
C HIS A 205 22.85 -25.25 -15.27
N GLN A 206 23.01 -24.41 -16.29
CA GLN A 206 24.20 -23.55 -16.42
C GLN A 206 24.27 -22.51 -15.30
N LEU A 207 23.16 -21.86 -14.96
CA LEU A 207 23.09 -20.89 -13.87
C LEU A 207 23.31 -21.55 -12.51
N ALA A 208 22.72 -22.73 -12.28
CA ALA A 208 22.94 -23.53 -11.08
C ALA A 208 24.41 -23.94 -10.93
N HIS A 209 25.03 -24.42 -12.00
CA HIS A 209 26.46 -24.76 -12.00
C HIS A 209 27.34 -23.55 -11.66
N ALA A 210 27.00 -22.37 -12.16
CA ALA A 210 27.68 -21.12 -11.81
C ALA A 210 27.53 -20.77 -10.32
N PHE A 211 26.33 -20.96 -9.75
CA PHE A 211 26.07 -20.71 -8.32
C PHE A 211 26.80 -21.71 -7.43
N THR A 212 26.83 -23.00 -7.82
CA THR A 212 27.60 -24.03 -7.11
C THR A 212 29.08 -23.67 -7.02
N ARG A 213 29.68 -23.23 -8.13
CA ARG A 213 31.10 -22.79 -8.16
C ARG A 213 31.33 -21.55 -7.30
N ALA A 214 30.44 -20.57 -7.37
CA ALA A 214 30.49 -19.37 -6.54
C ALA A 214 30.41 -19.69 -5.04
N GLU A 215 29.50 -20.58 -4.64
CA GLU A 215 29.34 -20.96 -3.23
C GLU A 215 30.52 -21.79 -2.70
N ILE A 216 31.11 -22.66 -3.53
CA ILE A 216 32.35 -23.38 -3.20
C ILE A 216 33.48 -22.41 -2.88
N GLU A 217 33.73 -21.43 -3.74
CA GLU A 217 34.78 -20.43 -3.52
C GLU A 217 34.53 -19.60 -2.26
N ALA A 218 33.29 -19.16 -2.04
CA ALA A 218 32.92 -18.40 -0.85
C ALA A 218 33.11 -19.20 0.46
N LEU A 219 32.74 -20.49 0.45
CA LEU A 219 32.93 -21.38 1.59
C LEU A 219 34.42 -21.67 1.84
N GLN A 220 35.22 -21.86 0.79
CA GLN A 220 36.68 -22.00 0.91
C GLN A 220 37.29 -20.75 1.55
N ARG A 221 36.94 -19.54 1.07
CA ARG A 221 37.42 -18.29 1.66
C ARG A 221 37.02 -18.18 3.13
N SER A 222 35.80 -18.57 3.48
CA SER A 222 35.34 -18.54 4.86
C SER A 222 36.12 -19.50 5.77
N ILE A 223 36.52 -20.67 5.26
CA ILE A 223 37.31 -21.65 6.02
C ILE A 223 38.76 -21.18 6.18
N GLU A 224 39.38 -20.68 5.11
CA GLU A 224 40.73 -20.11 5.14
C GLU A 224 40.85 -18.95 6.12
N PHE A 225 39.81 -18.11 6.20
CA PHE A 225 39.78 -17.02 7.15
C PHE A 225 39.81 -17.52 8.60
N ASP A 226 39.08 -18.60 8.92
CA ASP A 226 39.07 -19.20 10.26
C ASP A 226 40.44 -19.80 10.63
N GLU A 227 41.26 -20.11 9.62
CA GLU A 227 42.64 -20.60 9.76
C GLU A 227 43.67 -19.45 9.80
N GLY A 228 43.20 -18.20 9.78
CA GLY A 228 44.04 -17.00 9.87
C GLY A 228 44.56 -16.48 8.52
N ASN A 229 44.16 -17.08 7.39
CA ASN A 229 44.52 -16.61 6.07
C ASN A 229 43.48 -15.60 5.53
N MET A 230 43.81 -14.31 5.57
CA MET A 230 42.92 -13.23 5.14
C MET A 230 43.19 -12.74 3.69
N GLY A 231 44.21 -13.27 3.01
CA GLY A 231 44.67 -12.79 1.69
C GLY A 231 44.14 -13.55 0.48
N GLY A 232 43.23 -14.51 0.70
CA GLY A 232 42.69 -15.39 -0.33
C GLY A 232 41.90 -14.68 -1.44
N LYS A 233 42.11 -15.07 -2.70
CA LYS A 233 41.32 -14.62 -3.86
C LYS A 233 40.62 -15.82 -4.52
N PRO A 234 39.47 -15.61 -5.20
CA PRO A 234 38.86 -16.67 -5.99
C PRO A 234 39.86 -17.24 -7.00
N THR A 235 39.94 -18.56 -7.07
CA THR A 235 40.80 -19.27 -8.02
C THR A 235 40.06 -19.70 -9.27
N ASP A 236 38.75 -19.88 -9.15
CA ASP A 236 37.87 -20.26 -10.24
C ASP A 236 37.73 -19.13 -11.28
N PRO A 237 38.02 -19.40 -12.58
CA PRO A 237 37.93 -18.40 -13.65
C PRO A 237 36.54 -17.79 -13.85
N LEU A 238 35.46 -18.49 -13.45
CA LEU A 238 34.08 -18.00 -13.55
C LEU A 238 33.75 -16.99 -12.44
N ILE A 239 34.52 -16.99 -11.35
CA ILE A 239 34.29 -16.15 -10.18
C ILE A 239 35.23 -14.96 -10.22
N GLN A 240 34.99 -14.09 -11.20
CA GLN A 240 35.75 -12.87 -11.39
C GLN A 240 34.84 -11.65 -11.33
N PRO A 241 35.35 -10.49 -10.87
CA PRO A 241 34.59 -9.25 -10.98
C PRO A 241 34.24 -9.00 -12.45
N PRO A 242 32.98 -8.64 -12.76
CA PRO A 242 32.54 -8.52 -14.15
C PRO A 242 33.36 -7.47 -14.92
N VAL A 243 33.86 -7.87 -16.10
CA VAL A 243 34.80 -7.09 -16.94
C VAL A 243 34.16 -5.83 -17.53
N ALA A 244 32.84 -5.78 -17.65
CA ALA A 244 32.11 -4.60 -18.14
C ALA A 244 31.41 -3.87 -16.98
N PRO A 245 31.58 -2.54 -16.83
CA PRO A 245 30.58 -1.74 -16.15
C PRO A 245 29.24 -2.03 -16.84
N GLN A 246 28.18 -2.25 -16.07
CA GLN A 246 26.81 -2.28 -16.59
C GLN A 246 26.70 -1.27 -17.73
N GLU A 247 26.13 -1.63 -18.88
CA GLU A 247 25.50 -0.59 -19.69
C GLU A 247 24.56 0.11 -18.72
N LYS A 248 25.00 1.27 -18.21
CA LYS A 248 24.23 2.09 -17.30
C LYS A 248 23.11 2.61 -18.17
N THR A 249 22.06 1.81 -18.33
CA THR A 249 20.80 2.26 -18.84
C THR A 249 20.51 3.52 -18.08
N THR A 250 20.49 4.65 -18.77
CA THR A 250 20.43 5.96 -18.12
C THR A 250 19.24 5.94 -17.14
N PRO A 251 19.47 6.09 -15.83
CA PRO A 251 18.40 6.00 -14.84
C PRO A 251 17.30 6.96 -15.21
N ILE A 252 16.04 6.56 -15.06
CA ILE A 252 14.90 7.43 -15.32
C ILE A 252 14.35 7.88 -13.98
N PRO A 253 14.66 9.11 -13.51
CA PRO A 253 14.23 9.55 -12.19
C PRO A 253 12.70 9.70 -12.17
N LEU A 254 12.04 8.99 -11.24
CA LEU A 254 10.59 9.05 -11.03
C LEU A 254 10.12 10.49 -10.78
N ARG A 255 10.94 11.29 -10.06
CA ARG A 255 10.66 12.71 -9.84
C ARG A 255 10.61 13.51 -11.14
N LYS A 256 11.51 13.22 -12.09
CA LYS A 256 11.52 13.86 -13.41
C LYS A 256 10.30 13.44 -14.23
N LEU A 257 9.95 12.15 -14.23
CA LEU A 257 8.71 11.68 -14.87
C LEU A 257 7.47 12.36 -14.31
N PHE A 258 7.40 12.54 -12.99
CA PHE A 258 6.29 13.25 -12.35
C PHE A 258 6.23 14.71 -12.78
N GLN A 259 7.36 15.43 -12.81
CA GLN A 259 7.42 16.81 -13.27
C GLN A 259 6.98 16.95 -14.74
N ASP A 260 7.48 16.09 -15.62
CA ASP A 260 7.11 16.09 -17.04
C ASP A 260 5.62 15.76 -17.23
N TYR A 261 5.10 14.80 -16.45
CA TYR A 261 3.67 14.49 -16.43
C TYR A 261 2.85 15.72 -16.01
N ILE A 262 3.20 16.37 -14.90
CA ILE A 262 2.48 17.56 -14.42
C ILE A 262 2.53 18.69 -15.46
N ALA A 263 3.68 18.95 -16.06
CA ALA A 263 3.82 19.96 -17.12
C ALA A 263 2.90 19.64 -18.31
N SER A 264 2.85 18.37 -18.76
CA SER A 264 1.96 17.95 -19.84
C SER A 264 0.48 18.15 -19.50
N ARG A 265 0.09 17.95 -18.24
CA ARG A 265 -1.30 18.14 -17.78
C ARG A 265 -1.65 19.61 -17.58
N GLN A 266 -0.69 20.44 -17.16
CA GLN A 266 -0.85 21.88 -17.02
C GLN A 266 -1.10 22.58 -18.35
N ALA A 267 -0.42 22.14 -19.41
CA ALA A 267 -0.69 22.60 -20.78
C ALA A 267 -2.15 22.35 -21.21
N LEU A 268 -2.80 21.35 -20.63
CA LEU A 268 -4.20 20.98 -20.88
C LEU A 268 -5.18 21.59 -19.85
N GLY A 269 -4.74 22.50 -18.99
CA GLY A 269 -5.60 23.13 -17.98
C GLY A 269 -5.78 22.33 -16.68
N TYR A 270 -5.16 21.17 -16.53
CA TYR A 270 -5.23 20.34 -15.31
C TYR A 270 -4.05 20.59 -14.36
N HIS A 271 -4.15 20.18 -13.09
CA HIS A 271 -3.04 20.26 -12.11
C HIS A 271 -2.36 21.64 -12.02
N GLN A 272 -3.15 22.71 -12.08
CA GLN A 272 -2.66 24.10 -11.96
C GLN A 272 -1.99 24.40 -10.61
N ASP A 273 -2.16 23.51 -9.62
CA ASP A 273 -1.47 23.54 -8.32
C ASP A 273 -0.08 22.86 -8.35
N GLY A 274 0.42 22.49 -9.52
CA GLY A 274 1.69 21.79 -9.69
C GLY A 274 1.66 20.33 -9.22
N GLY A 275 0.48 19.74 -9.07
CA GLY A 275 0.36 18.37 -8.56
C GLY A 275 0.71 18.25 -7.08
N ALA A 276 0.56 19.32 -6.29
CA ALA A 276 0.95 19.37 -4.89
C ALA A 276 0.38 18.25 -4.01
N ASN A 277 -0.84 17.79 -4.33
CA ASN A 277 -1.46 16.67 -3.62
C ASN A 277 -0.80 15.31 -3.92
N TRP A 278 -0.13 15.18 -5.07
CA TRP A 278 0.51 13.97 -5.56
C TRP A 278 2.01 13.93 -5.23
N ASP A 279 2.66 15.09 -5.16
CA ASP A 279 4.10 15.22 -4.84
C ASP A 279 4.50 14.43 -3.58
N ARG A 280 3.72 14.55 -2.50
CA ARG A 280 3.97 13.77 -1.26
C ARG A 280 3.93 12.26 -1.45
N SER A 281 3.11 11.77 -2.37
CA SER A 281 2.99 10.33 -2.64
C SER A 281 4.18 9.82 -3.44
N ILE A 282 4.69 10.62 -4.38
CA ILE A 282 5.91 10.33 -5.15
C ILE A 282 7.10 10.25 -4.21
N GLU A 283 7.26 11.23 -3.31
CA GLU A 283 8.34 11.23 -2.33
C GLU A 283 8.26 10.07 -1.34
N ALA A 284 7.06 9.73 -0.87
CA ALA A 284 6.87 8.59 0.01
C ALA A 284 7.27 7.27 -0.68
N LEU A 285 6.99 7.11 -1.97
CA LEU A 285 7.42 5.93 -2.73
C LEU A 285 8.94 5.90 -2.91
N ILE A 286 9.56 7.02 -3.32
CA ILE A 286 11.02 7.10 -3.48
C ILE A 286 11.73 6.75 -2.17
N LYS A 287 11.23 7.30 -1.05
CA LYS A 287 11.76 6.99 0.28
C LYS A 287 11.61 5.51 0.64
N PHE A 288 10.48 4.89 0.31
CA PHE A 288 10.25 3.46 0.56
C PHE A 288 11.16 2.56 -0.27
N LEU A 289 11.36 2.90 -1.55
CA LEU A 289 12.21 2.12 -2.46
C LEU A 289 13.71 2.30 -2.20
N GLY A 290 14.12 3.42 -1.58
CA GLY A 290 15.53 3.75 -1.38
C GLY A 290 16.26 4.17 -2.67
N HIS A 291 15.55 4.28 -3.79
CA HIS A 291 16.07 4.76 -5.07
C HIS A 291 14.99 5.55 -5.83
N SER A 292 15.41 6.33 -6.82
CA SER A 292 14.51 7.13 -7.66
C SER A 292 14.32 6.61 -9.08
N ASP A 293 15.03 5.54 -9.47
CA ASP A 293 14.94 5.01 -10.83
C ASP A 293 13.62 4.25 -11.08
N ALA A 294 12.80 4.78 -12.00
CA ALA A 294 11.52 4.20 -12.37
C ALA A 294 11.65 2.87 -13.12
N ARG A 295 12.81 2.59 -13.76
CA ARG A 295 13.05 1.29 -14.44
C ARG A 295 13.19 0.12 -13.47
N ARG A 296 13.54 0.41 -12.21
CA ARG A 296 13.74 -0.58 -11.15
C ARG A 296 12.47 -0.83 -10.32
N ILE A 297 11.37 -0.13 -10.63
CA ILE A 297 10.10 -0.33 -9.93
C ILE A 297 9.50 -1.64 -10.43
N THR A 298 9.22 -2.56 -9.51
CA THR A 298 8.55 -3.83 -9.80
C THR A 298 7.14 -3.82 -9.22
N ARG A 299 6.29 -4.71 -9.73
CA ARG A 299 4.94 -4.90 -9.17
C ARG A 299 4.99 -5.27 -7.68
N LEU A 300 5.95 -6.11 -7.29
CA LEU A 300 6.13 -6.54 -5.91
C LEU A 300 6.50 -5.39 -4.98
N SER A 301 7.41 -4.50 -5.41
CA SER A 301 7.78 -3.34 -4.58
C SER A 301 6.62 -2.35 -4.42
N LEU A 302 5.77 -2.17 -5.44
CA LEU A 302 4.55 -1.37 -5.35
C LEU A 302 3.49 -1.99 -4.43
N MET A 303 3.34 -3.32 -4.44
CA MET A 303 2.46 -4.04 -3.51
C MET A 303 2.96 -3.94 -2.07
N GLY A 304 4.26 -4.12 -1.85
CA GLY A 304 4.88 -3.93 -0.54
C GLY A 304 4.70 -2.49 -0.02
N TRP A 305 4.84 -1.49 -0.90
CA TRP A 305 4.58 -0.10 -0.54
C TRP A 305 3.12 0.13 -0.15
N ARG A 306 2.16 -0.37 -0.94
CA ARG A 306 0.72 -0.32 -0.62
C ARG A 306 0.45 -0.90 0.77
N ASP A 307 1.00 -2.07 1.06
CA ASP A 307 0.76 -2.78 2.32
C ASP A 307 1.40 -2.04 3.50
N SER A 308 2.57 -1.42 3.31
CA SER A 308 3.19 -0.54 4.31
C SER A 308 2.33 0.69 4.63
N LEU A 309 1.66 1.28 3.63
CA LEU A 309 0.75 2.41 3.85
C LEU A 309 -0.47 1.99 4.67
N LEU A 310 -1.03 0.81 4.41
CA LEU A 310 -2.13 0.25 5.21
C LEU A 310 -1.68 -0.04 6.64
N ALA A 311 -0.49 -0.63 6.82
CA ALA A 311 0.08 -0.93 8.13
C ALA A 311 0.32 0.34 8.96
N SER A 312 0.65 1.46 8.32
CA SER A 312 0.79 2.77 8.98
C SER A 312 -0.54 3.43 9.40
N GLY A 313 -1.68 2.78 9.14
CA GLY A 313 -3.00 3.24 9.57
C GLY A 313 -3.74 4.14 8.57
N LEU A 314 -3.24 4.30 7.33
CA LEU A 314 -3.99 5.02 6.30
C LEU A 314 -5.22 4.21 5.86
N SER A 315 -6.34 4.92 5.63
CA SER A 315 -7.55 4.26 5.11
C SER A 315 -7.31 3.67 3.72
N ALA A 316 -7.91 2.50 3.44
CA ALA A 316 -7.83 1.86 2.12
C ALA A 316 -8.25 2.80 0.99
N LYS A 317 -9.24 3.67 1.24
CA LYS A 317 -9.69 4.69 0.29
C LYS A 317 -8.59 5.72 -0.02
N THR A 318 -7.87 6.18 1.00
CA THR A 318 -6.75 7.10 0.81
C THR A 318 -5.62 6.44 0.02
N VAL A 319 -5.29 5.18 0.34
CA VAL A 319 -4.26 4.43 -0.39
C VAL A 319 -4.65 4.26 -1.86
N ALA A 320 -5.89 3.84 -2.14
CA ALA A 320 -6.40 3.63 -3.50
C ALA A 320 -6.49 4.93 -4.31
N ASP A 321 -7.28 5.90 -3.83
CA ASP A 321 -7.72 7.06 -4.61
C ASP A 321 -6.65 8.18 -4.69
N LYS A 322 -5.66 8.16 -3.79
CA LYS A 322 -4.63 9.21 -3.73
C LYS A 322 -3.25 8.66 -4.06
N HIS A 323 -2.75 7.71 -3.28
CA HIS A 323 -1.36 7.26 -3.40
C HIS A 323 -1.17 6.41 -4.65
N LEU A 324 -1.89 5.29 -4.76
CA LEU A 324 -1.80 4.41 -5.93
C LEU A 324 -2.29 5.10 -7.20
N ALA A 325 -3.36 5.90 -7.12
CA ALA A 325 -3.84 6.66 -8.28
C ALA A 325 -2.78 7.58 -8.88
N ALA A 326 -2.02 8.31 -8.05
CA ALA A 326 -0.95 9.19 -8.52
C ALA A 326 0.18 8.41 -9.22
N ILE A 327 0.68 7.33 -8.58
CA ILE A 327 1.75 6.51 -9.14
C ILE A 327 1.32 5.86 -10.46
N ARG A 328 0.12 5.28 -10.49
CA ARG A 328 -0.43 4.65 -11.70
C ARG A 328 -0.58 5.64 -12.84
N ALA A 329 -1.06 6.85 -12.56
CA ALA A 329 -1.21 7.87 -13.60
C ALA A 329 0.15 8.25 -14.22
N VAL A 330 1.18 8.48 -13.39
CA VAL A 330 2.52 8.85 -13.86
C VAL A 330 3.17 7.73 -14.66
N LEU A 331 3.14 6.49 -14.14
CA LEU A 331 3.78 5.35 -14.80
C LEU A 331 3.05 4.90 -16.07
N THR A 332 1.71 5.01 -16.09
CA THR A 332 0.92 4.77 -17.31
C THR A 332 1.24 5.81 -18.38
N TRP A 333 1.24 7.10 -18.03
CA TRP A 333 1.64 8.15 -18.98
C TRP A 333 3.07 7.97 -19.48
N ALA A 334 4.01 7.60 -18.60
CA ALA A 334 5.39 7.37 -19.00
C ALA A 334 5.52 6.18 -19.97
N PHE A 335 4.78 5.09 -19.74
CA PHE A 335 4.73 3.96 -20.66
C PHE A 335 4.09 4.33 -22.00
N ASP A 336 2.92 4.98 -21.98
CA ASP A 336 2.19 5.38 -23.19
C ASP A 336 2.99 6.35 -24.08
N ASN A 337 3.88 7.14 -23.48
CA ASN A 337 4.78 8.08 -24.18
C ASN A 337 6.18 7.50 -24.44
N ALA A 338 6.34 6.16 -24.38
CA ALA A 338 7.60 5.46 -24.61
C ALA A 338 8.79 5.95 -23.75
N ARG A 339 8.50 6.54 -22.59
CA ARG A 339 9.50 6.95 -21.58
C ARG A 339 9.84 5.81 -20.65
N LEU A 340 8.99 4.80 -20.53
CA LEU A 340 9.27 3.54 -19.84
C LEU A 340 8.96 2.35 -20.76
N PRO A 341 9.77 1.29 -20.71
CA PRO A 341 9.55 0.09 -21.53
C PRO A 341 8.40 -0.79 -21.03
N THR A 342 8.08 -0.75 -19.73
CA THR A 342 6.99 -1.52 -19.12
C THR A 342 6.22 -0.67 -18.08
N ASN A 343 5.00 -1.11 -17.72
CA ASN A 343 4.17 -0.48 -16.70
C ASN A 343 3.80 -1.48 -15.60
N GLU A 344 4.62 -1.56 -14.57
CA GLU A 344 4.42 -2.47 -13.45
C GLU A 344 3.26 -2.08 -12.52
N ALA A 345 2.71 -0.87 -12.68
CA ALA A 345 1.65 -0.34 -11.82
C ALA A 345 0.23 -0.65 -12.32
N GLU A 346 0.07 -1.15 -13.55
CA GLU A 346 -1.23 -1.32 -14.21
C GLU A 346 -2.22 -2.12 -13.34
N LYS A 347 -1.76 -3.24 -12.78
CA LYS A 347 -2.55 -4.20 -12.00
C LYS A 347 -2.42 -4.02 -10.48
N VAL A 348 -1.68 -3.02 -10.00
CA VAL A 348 -1.55 -2.74 -8.56
C VAL A 348 -2.75 -1.93 -8.10
N LYS A 349 -3.69 -2.58 -7.41
CA LYS A 349 -4.92 -1.97 -6.92
C LYS A 349 -5.13 -2.25 -5.43
N GLN A 350 -5.95 -1.41 -4.81
CA GLN A 350 -6.44 -1.59 -3.46
C GLN A 350 -7.96 -1.71 -3.49
N ASP A 351 -8.47 -2.86 -3.10
CA ASP A 351 -9.92 -3.07 -3.01
C ASP A 351 -10.51 -2.27 -1.86
N LEU A 352 -11.70 -1.73 -2.11
CA LEU A 352 -12.43 -0.92 -1.14
C LEU A 352 -13.63 -1.69 -0.63
N PRO A 353 -13.89 -1.67 0.70
CA PRO A 353 -15.11 -2.24 1.23
C PRO A 353 -16.31 -1.50 0.64
N LYS A 354 -17.39 -2.24 0.39
CA LYS A 354 -18.65 -1.66 -0.08
C LYS A 354 -19.17 -0.70 0.98
N VAL A 355 -19.40 0.55 0.58
CA VAL A 355 -19.98 1.57 1.48
C VAL A 355 -21.41 1.17 1.81
N VAL A 356 -21.66 0.80 3.06
CA VAL A 356 -23.01 0.56 3.59
C VAL A 356 -23.57 1.91 4.03
N ARG A 357 -24.67 2.36 3.41
CA ARG A 357 -25.38 3.58 3.81
C ARG A 357 -26.62 3.17 4.60
N SER A 358 -26.72 3.63 5.84
CA SER A 358 -27.85 3.36 6.74
C SER A 358 -28.91 4.48 6.75
N ARG A 359 -28.63 5.61 6.10
CA ARG A 359 -29.57 6.73 5.91
C ARG A 359 -29.38 7.37 4.54
N GLU A 360 -30.37 8.16 4.13
CA GLU A 360 -30.35 8.93 2.89
C GLU A 360 -29.18 9.91 2.85
N ALA A 361 -28.73 10.22 1.62
CA ALA A 361 -27.68 11.20 1.40
C ALA A 361 -28.25 12.61 1.50
N GLY A 362 -27.86 13.35 2.53
CA GLY A 362 -28.25 14.75 2.72
C GLY A 362 -28.71 15.07 4.14
N TYR A 363 -29.11 16.31 4.32
CA TYR A 363 -29.76 16.78 5.55
C TYR A 363 -31.26 16.56 5.43
N THR A 364 -31.88 16.06 6.49
CA THR A 364 -33.33 16.12 6.66
C THR A 364 -33.79 17.56 6.80
N ASP A 365 -35.06 17.86 6.54
CA ASP A 365 -35.59 19.23 6.69
C ASP A 365 -35.36 19.80 8.09
N LYS A 366 -35.43 18.97 9.13
CA LYS A 366 -35.13 19.36 10.51
C LYS A 366 -33.66 19.76 10.67
N GLU A 367 -32.73 18.94 10.19
CA GLU A 367 -31.29 19.23 10.24
C GLU A 367 -30.95 20.48 9.41
N ALA A 368 -31.48 20.59 8.19
CA ALA A 368 -31.28 21.73 7.31
C ALA A 368 -31.82 23.02 7.95
N THR A 369 -33.03 22.98 8.53
CA THR A 369 -33.64 24.12 9.23
C THR A 369 -32.77 24.57 10.40
N LEU A 370 -32.25 23.64 11.21
CA LEU A 370 -31.35 23.97 12.31
C LEU A 370 -30.07 24.65 11.83
N ILE A 371 -29.45 24.14 10.76
CA ILE A 371 -28.24 24.74 10.17
C ILE A 371 -28.53 26.14 9.63
N LEU A 372 -29.65 26.33 8.93
CA LEU A 372 -30.00 27.63 8.34
C LEU A 372 -30.38 28.67 9.41
N ILE A 373 -31.07 28.27 10.48
CA ILE A 373 -31.34 29.15 11.63
C ILE A 373 -30.03 29.56 12.30
N ALA A 374 -29.13 28.59 12.56
CA ALA A 374 -27.83 28.87 13.15
C ALA A 374 -26.97 29.79 12.28
N SER A 375 -27.00 29.59 10.96
CA SER A 375 -26.28 30.44 10.00
C SER A 375 -26.85 31.86 9.98
N ARG A 376 -28.18 31.99 9.90
CA ARG A 376 -28.88 33.29 9.89
C ARG A 376 -28.57 34.12 11.13
N ASN A 377 -28.55 33.47 12.29
CA ASN A 377 -28.35 34.11 13.59
C ASN A 377 -26.87 34.06 14.04
N TYR A 378 -25.92 33.77 13.12
CA TYR A 378 -24.53 33.60 13.50
C TYR A 378 -23.91 34.93 13.91
N GLU A 379 -23.36 34.96 15.12
CA GLU A 379 -22.54 36.04 15.65
C GLU A 379 -21.19 35.49 16.09
N PRO A 380 -20.08 36.20 15.79
CA PRO A 380 -18.76 35.74 16.19
C PRO A 380 -18.62 35.81 17.71
N ALA A 381 -17.96 34.81 18.30
CA ALA A 381 -17.67 34.82 19.72
C ALA A 381 -16.86 36.06 20.10
N TRP A 382 -17.25 36.72 21.20
CA TRP A 382 -16.51 37.86 21.71
C TRP A 382 -15.12 37.43 22.17
N ALA A 383 -14.10 38.20 21.78
CA ALA A 383 -12.73 38.01 22.25
C ALA A 383 -12.12 39.36 22.67
N PRO A 384 -11.42 39.40 23.83
CA PRO A 384 -10.83 40.63 24.34
C PRO A 384 -9.73 41.17 23.43
N ASN A 385 -8.90 40.29 22.86
CA ASN A 385 -7.85 40.67 21.92
C ASN A 385 -8.40 40.79 20.48
N PRO A 386 -8.31 41.97 19.83
CA PRO A 386 -8.76 42.17 18.45
C PRO A 386 -8.15 41.19 17.44
N SER A 387 -6.90 40.75 17.63
CA SER A 387 -6.22 39.80 16.73
C SER A 387 -6.77 38.38 16.81
N ASN A 388 -7.44 38.04 17.92
CA ASN A 388 -8.09 36.74 18.12
C ASN A 388 -9.55 36.74 17.67
N ARG A 389 -10.08 37.90 17.24
CA ARG A 389 -11.46 37.99 16.75
C ARG A 389 -11.58 37.35 15.37
N GLU A 390 -12.72 36.73 15.14
CA GLU A 390 -13.05 36.23 13.81
C GLU A 390 -13.12 37.38 12.81
N SER A 391 -12.38 37.27 11.71
CA SER A 391 -12.37 38.30 10.67
C SER A 391 -13.72 38.38 9.93
N ALA A 392 -14.09 39.59 9.51
CA ALA A 392 -15.42 39.88 8.94
C ALA A 392 -15.84 38.97 7.77
N HIS A 393 -14.91 38.57 6.90
CA HIS A 393 -15.20 37.69 5.76
C HIS A 393 -15.53 36.25 6.20
N ILE A 394 -14.97 35.78 7.32
CA ILE A 394 -15.31 34.46 7.89
C ILE A 394 -16.69 34.52 8.53
N THR A 395 -17.00 35.59 9.27
CA THR A 395 -18.33 35.83 9.83
C THR A 395 -19.39 35.88 8.73
N ALA A 396 -19.11 36.63 7.66
CA ALA A 396 -19.97 36.70 6.48
C ALA A 396 -20.13 35.33 5.81
N ALA A 397 -19.05 34.55 5.68
CA ALA A 397 -19.09 33.21 5.11
C ALA A 397 -19.99 32.29 5.92
N LYS A 398 -19.85 32.29 7.25
CA LYS A 398 -20.68 31.47 8.15
C LYS A 398 -22.16 31.83 8.11
N ARG A 399 -22.47 33.11 7.94
CA ARG A 399 -23.84 33.59 7.82
C ARG A 399 -24.47 33.29 6.47
N TRP A 400 -23.80 33.66 5.38
CA TRP A 400 -24.41 33.70 4.05
C TRP A 400 -24.18 32.44 3.22
N VAL A 401 -23.03 31.77 3.33
CA VAL A 401 -22.71 30.64 2.46
C VAL A 401 -23.74 29.50 2.57
N PRO A 402 -24.16 29.05 3.76
CA PRO A 402 -25.17 27.99 3.88
C PRO A 402 -26.53 28.40 3.30
N LEU A 403 -26.95 29.65 3.53
CA LEU A 403 -28.20 30.20 2.98
C LEU A 403 -28.14 30.21 1.45
N LEU A 404 -27.09 30.76 0.86
CA LEU A 404 -26.92 30.82 -0.59
C LEU A 404 -26.86 29.42 -1.19
N CYS A 405 -26.13 28.47 -0.59
CA CYS A 405 -26.10 27.09 -1.06
C CYS A 405 -27.50 26.45 -1.07
N ALA A 406 -28.29 26.66 -0.01
CA ALA A 406 -29.65 26.12 0.10
C ALA A 406 -30.62 26.71 -0.95
N PHE A 407 -30.54 28.02 -1.21
CA PHE A 407 -31.45 28.69 -2.16
C PHE A 407 -31.02 28.58 -3.63
N THR A 408 -29.74 28.34 -3.92
CA THR A 408 -29.20 28.34 -5.29
C THR A 408 -28.82 26.96 -5.82
N GLY A 409 -28.66 25.97 -4.93
CA GLY A 409 -28.06 24.68 -5.28
C GLY A 409 -26.59 24.78 -5.72
N ALA A 410 -25.93 25.88 -5.39
CA ALA A 410 -24.51 26.09 -5.68
C ALA A 410 -23.62 25.20 -4.80
N ARG A 411 -22.46 24.80 -5.35
CA ARG A 411 -21.44 24.15 -4.51
C ARG A 411 -20.90 25.17 -3.52
N VAL A 412 -20.58 24.72 -2.31
CA VAL A 412 -19.97 25.57 -1.28
C VAL A 412 -18.74 26.33 -1.81
N THR A 413 -17.92 25.69 -2.65
CA THR A 413 -16.75 26.32 -3.26
C THR A 413 -17.12 27.46 -4.21
N GLU A 414 -18.16 27.28 -5.04
CA GLU A 414 -18.67 28.30 -5.97
C GLU A 414 -19.17 29.53 -5.19
N VAL A 415 -19.90 29.31 -4.09
CA VAL A 415 -20.41 30.41 -3.25
C VAL A 415 -19.28 31.12 -2.51
N THR A 416 -18.31 30.38 -1.96
CA THR A 416 -17.19 30.99 -1.22
C THR A 416 -16.27 31.85 -2.09
N GLN A 417 -16.31 31.66 -3.41
CA GLN A 417 -15.55 32.44 -4.39
C GLN A 417 -16.28 33.71 -4.85
N LEU A 418 -17.55 33.91 -4.47
CA LEU A 418 -18.34 35.05 -4.94
C LEU A 418 -17.71 36.39 -4.60
N ARG A 419 -17.68 37.24 -5.62
CA ARG A 419 -17.23 38.62 -5.52
C ARG A 419 -18.41 39.57 -5.59
N LYS A 420 -18.22 40.81 -5.13
CA LYS A 420 -19.24 41.84 -5.21
C LYS A 420 -19.75 42.04 -6.64
N GLU A 421 -18.85 41.99 -7.61
CA GLU A 421 -19.13 42.21 -9.04
C GLU A 421 -19.95 41.10 -9.68
N ASP A 422 -20.02 39.92 -9.04
CA ASP A 422 -20.78 38.79 -9.54
C ASP A 422 -22.29 38.92 -9.21
N VAL A 423 -22.69 39.95 -8.45
CA VAL A 423 -24.09 40.22 -8.08
C VAL A 423 -24.59 41.44 -8.85
N ARG A 424 -25.70 41.29 -9.57
CA ARG A 424 -26.30 42.36 -10.38
C ARG A 424 -27.82 42.33 -10.34
N GLN A 425 -28.44 43.42 -10.78
CA GLN A 425 -29.88 43.51 -10.94
C GLN A 425 -30.21 43.57 -12.43
N GLU A 426 -31.10 42.69 -12.90
CA GLU A 426 -31.64 42.67 -14.26
C GLU A 426 -33.16 42.51 -14.17
N ASP A 427 -33.91 43.32 -14.91
CA ASP A 427 -35.39 43.29 -14.95
C ASP A 427 -36.06 43.25 -13.56
N GLY A 428 -35.52 44.05 -12.63
CA GLY A 428 -36.01 44.13 -11.25
C GLY A 428 -35.70 42.91 -10.38
N ARG A 429 -34.93 41.93 -10.89
CA ARG A 429 -34.51 40.73 -10.15
C ARG A 429 -33.01 40.76 -9.87
N TRP A 430 -32.65 40.40 -8.65
CA TRP A 430 -31.24 40.20 -8.30
C TRP A 430 -30.76 38.86 -8.82
N ILE A 431 -29.59 38.85 -9.45
CA ILE A 431 -28.97 37.69 -10.08
C ILE A 431 -27.54 37.58 -9.59
N VAL A 432 -27.13 36.36 -9.26
CA VAL A 432 -25.74 36.00 -8.93
C VAL A 432 -25.16 35.18 -10.06
N ARG A 433 -24.02 35.61 -10.59
CA ARG A 433 -23.23 34.87 -11.58
C ARG A 433 -22.23 33.96 -10.88
N LEU A 434 -22.43 32.65 -10.96
CA LEU A 434 -21.40 31.69 -10.58
C LEU A 434 -20.47 31.50 -11.77
N THR A 435 -19.21 31.91 -11.66
CA THR A 435 -18.27 31.94 -12.80
C THR A 435 -16.92 31.30 -12.46
N PRO A 436 -16.30 30.57 -13.41
CA PRO A 436 -14.92 30.11 -13.29
C PRO A 436 -13.90 31.26 -13.10
N GLY A 437 -14.25 32.49 -13.52
CA GLY A 437 -13.40 33.66 -13.38
C GLY A 437 -13.23 34.15 -11.93
N ALA A 438 -14.03 33.64 -11.00
CA ALA A 438 -13.91 33.88 -9.56
C ALA A 438 -13.10 32.78 -8.83
N GLY A 439 -12.81 31.67 -9.52
CA GLY A 439 -12.09 30.51 -9.01
C GLY A 439 -12.46 29.24 -9.77
N SER A 440 -11.63 28.19 -9.66
CA SER A 440 -11.86 26.95 -10.43
C SER A 440 -13.20 26.32 -10.04
N VAL A 441 -14.09 26.17 -11.03
CA VAL A 441 -15.35 25.42 -10.93
C VAL A 441 -15.23 24.13 -11.76
N LYS A 442 -15.70 23.01 -11.21
CA LYS A 442 -15.53 21.69 -11.83
C LYS A 442 -16.17 21.57 -13.22
N SER A 443 -17.17 22.37 -13.52
CA SER A 443 -17.89 22.35 -14.80
C SER A 443 -17.29 23.28 -15.87
N GLY A 444 -16.39 24.20 -15.51
CA GLY A 444 -15.83 25.20 -16.45
C GLY A 444 -16.83 26.22 -17.03
N HIS A 445 -18.14 26.06 -16.79
CA HIS A 445 -19.18 26.97 -17.27
C HIS A 445 -19.63 27.97 -16.21
N TYR A 446 -19.98 29.19 -16.64
CA TYR A 446 -20.71 30.12 -15.80
C TYR A 446 -22.21 29.79 -15.81
N ARG A 447 -22.92 30.19 -14.76
CA ARG A 447 -24.39 30.19 -14.72
C ARG A 447 -24.90 31.37 -13.93
N ASP A 448 -26.01 31.93 -14.38
CA ASP A 448 -26.71 33.00 -13.68
C ASP A 448 -27.86 32.40 -12.85
N VAL A 449 -27.89 32.76 -11.57
CA VAL A 449 -28.87 32.26 -10.61
C VAL A 449 -29.66 33.43 -10.03
N PRO A 450 -30.98 33.51 -10.30
CA PRO A 450 -31.84 34.49 -9.66
C PRO A 450 -31.85 34.30 -8.14
N LEU A 451 -31.67 35.38 -7.38
CA LEU A 451 -31.75 35.35 -5.93
C LEU A 451 -33.20 35.27 -5.46
N HIS A 452 -33.46 34.29 -4.59
CA HIS A 452 -34.77 34.12 -3.99
C HIS A 452 -35.14 35.36 -3.14
N ARG A 453 -36.41 35.78 -3.19
CA ARG A 453 -36.91 36.97 -2.48
C ARG A 453 -36.63 36.96 -0.98
N GLN A 454 -36.59 35.78 -0.35
CA GLN A 454 -36.23 35.65 1.06
C GLN A 454 -34.77 36.02 1.34
N VAL A 455 -33.82 35.66 0.46
CA VAL A 455 -32.41 36.03 0.61
C VAL A 455 -32.23 37.55 0.53
N VAL A 456 -32.96 38.19 -0.39
CA VAL A 456 -33.02 39.65 -0.50
C VAL A 456 -33.60 40.25 0.78
N LYS A 457 -34.76 39.79 1.26
CA LYS A 457 -35.39 40.25 2.51
C LYS A 457 -34.52 40.07 3.76
N LEU A 458 -33.63 39.07 3.76
CA LEU A 458 -32.73 38.80 4.89
C LEU A 458 -31.56 39.79 5.00
N GLY A 459 -31.39 40.69 4.03
CA GLY A 459 -30.34 41.70 4.06
C GLY A 459 -29.13 41.38 3.19
N PHE A 460 -29.22 40.42 2.26
CA PHE A 460 -28.04 39.99 1.49
C PHE A 460 -27.53 41.09 0.55
N ILE A 461 -28.44 41.84 -0.08
CA ILE A 461 -28.08 42.89 -1.03
C ILE A 461 -27.43 44.07 -0.30
N GLU A 462 -27.90 44.38 0.90
CA GLU A 462 -27.33 45.36 1.81
C GLU A 462 -25.91 44.97 2.22
N PHE A 463 -25.69 43.68 2.51
CA PHE A 463 -24.35 43.13 2.73
C PHE A 463 -23.45 43.24 1.49
N VAL A 464 -23.95 42.93 0.30
CA VAL A 464 -23.19 43.07 -0.97
C VAL A 464 -22.81 44.54 -1.21
N ASN A 465 -23.75 45.47 -1.01
CA ASN A 465 -23.54 46.90 -1.23
C ASN A 465 -22.48 47.48 -0.28
N THR A 466 -22.49 47.05 0.98
CA THR A 466 -21.50 47.46 2.00
C THR A 466 -20.15 46.76 1.87
N SER A 467 -20.08 45.66 1.11
CA SER A 467 -18.83 44.96 0.84
C SER A 467 -17.89 45.77 -0.06
N LYS A 468 -16.58 45.56 0.10
CA LYS A 468 -15.57 46.11 -0.82
C LYS A 468 -15.61 45.36 -2.16
N SER A 469 -15.06 45.98 -3.20
CA SER A 469 -14.83 45.30 -4.48
C SER A 469 -13.96 44.05 -4.28
N GLY A 470 -14.26 42.99 -5.03
CA GLY A 470 -13.60 41.69 -4.92
C GLY A 470 -14.33 40.69 -4.02
N PRO A 471 -13.61 39.68 -3.49
CA PRO A 471 -14.23 38.53 -2.81
C PRO A 471 -14.90 38.88 -1.48
N MET A 472 -16.08 38.31 -1.26
CA MET A 472 -16.88 38.59 -0.06
C MET A 472 -16.59 37.63 1.12
N PHE A 473 -16.09 36.43 0.84
CA PHE A 473 -16.03 35.33 1.84
C PHE A 473 -14.62 34.81 2.14
N HIS A 474 -13.58 35.44 1.60
CA HIS A 474 -12.19 35.09 1.92
C HIS A 474 -11.25 36.30 1.86
N GLY A 475 -10.22 36.30 2.72
CA GLY A 475 -9.30 37.42 2.90
C GLY A 475 -8.14 37.54 1.90
N ALA A 476 -8.17 36.81 0.77
CA ALA A 476 -7.18 37.05 -0.28
C ALA A 476 -7.26 38.50 -0.79
N LYS A 477 -6.19 39.00 -1.43
CA LYS A 477 -6.09 40.41 -1.85
C LYS A 477 -5.72 40.62 -3.33
N THR A 478 -5.32 39.56 -4.04
CA THR A 478 -4.94 39.66 -5.47
C THR A 478 -5.67 38.58 -6.27
N PRO A 479 -5.95 38.83 -7.57
CA PRO A 479 -6.54 37.85 -8.48
C PRO A 479 -5.83 36.49 -8.47
N GLU A 480 -4.49 36.44 -8.46
CA GLU A 480 -3.79 35.15 -8.43
C GLU A 480 -4.03 34.38 -7.12
N LYS A 481 -4.19 35.09 -6.00
CA LYS A 481 -4.50 34.48 -4.69
C LYS A 481 -5.97 34.09 -4.56
N TYR A 482 -6.88 34.74 -5.28
CA TYR A 482 -8.29 34.36 -5.37
C TYR A 482 -8.46 33.03 -6.09
N LEU A 483 -7.71 32.84 -7.18
CA LEU A 483 -7.79 31.66 -8.04
C LEU A 483 -7.05 30.44 -7.45
N GLY A 484 -6.26 30.61 -6.40
CA GLY A 484 -5.50 29.54 -5.74
C GLY A 484 -6.36 28.56 -4.93
N SER A 485 -6.42 27.30 -5.36
CA SER A 485 -7.27 26.23 -4.79
C SER A 485 -7.14 26.03 -3.27
N ARG A 486 -5.93 26.19 -2.72
CA ARG A 486 -5.63 25.87 -1.30
C ARG A 486 -6.37 26.75 -0.29
N LEU A 487 -6.64 28.02 -0.62
CA LEU A 487 -7.31 28.95 0.31
C LEU A 487 -8.82 28.64 0.38
N ILE A 488 -9.41 28.38 -0.78
CA ILE A 488 -10.82 28.02 -0.96
C ILE A 488 -11.12 26.65 -0.33
N ASP A 489 -10.25 25.66 -0.54
CA ASP A 489 -10.40 24.33 0.07
C ASP A 489 -10.38 24.39 1.60
N ARG A 490 -9.45 25.17 2.19
CA ARG A 490 -9.40 25.37 3.64
C ARG A 490 -10.66 26.06 4.17
N GLN A 491 -11.18 27.05 3.45
CA GLN A 491 -12.39 27.78 3.85
C GLN A 491 -13.62 26.88 3.76
N SER A 492 -13.77 26.13 2.67
CA SER A 492 -14.83 25.13 2.48
C SER A 492 -14.77 24.02 3.55
N GLN A 493 -13.57 23.55 3.90
CA GLN A 493 -13.38 22.56 4.97
C GLN A 493 -13.80 23.11 6.33
N LYS A 494 -13.41 24.34 6.68
CA LYS A 494 -13.84 25.01 7.92
C LYS A 494 -15.37 25.15 7.98
N MET A 495 -16.01 25.47 6.86
CA MET A 495 -17.47 25.54 6.76
C MET A 495 -18.13 24.17 6.95
N THR A 496 -17.56 23.12 6.37
CA THR A 496 -18.06 21.74 6.51
C THR A 496 -17.93 21.24 7.95
N VAL A 497 -16.82 21.53 8.62
CA VAL A 497 -16.59 21.17 10.04
C VAL A 497 -17.52 21.97 10.96
N ALA A 498 -17.70 23.27 10.71
CA ALA A 498 -18.61 24.10 11.49
C ALA A 498 -20.06 23.60 11.39
N ALA A 499 -20.54 23.28 10.18
CA ALA A 499 -21.87 22.74 9.97
C ALA A 499 -22.10 21.40 10.70
N ARG A 500 -21.11 20.51 10.71
CA ARG A 500 -21.16 19.23 11.47
C ARG A 500 -21.17 19.46 12.98
N ALA A 501 -20.29 20.32 13.49
CA ALA A 501 -20.21 20.63 14.92
C ALA A 501 -21.50 21.29 15.46
N THR A 502 -22.19 22.10 14.64
CA THR A 502 -23.48 22.69 15.00
C THR A 502 -24.61 21.67 15.01
N ALA A 503 -24.57 20.66 14.14
CA ALA A 503 -25.53 19.55 14.14
C ALA A 503 -25.33 18.63 15.36
N ASP A 504 -24.09 18.26 15.68
CA ASP A 504 -23.76 17.33 16.77
C ASP A 504 -23.97 17.92 18.17
N ARG A 505 -23.74 19.23 18.37
CA ARG A 505 -23.96 19.88 19.68
C ARG A 505 -25.43 19.93 20.12
N LYS A 506 -26.38 19.80 19.19
CA LYS A 506 -27.82 19.85 19.51
C LYS A 506 -28.48 18.48 19.56
N THR A 507 -27.93 17.46 18.89
CA THR A 507 -28.38 16.07 19.06
C THR A 507 -28.02 15.52 20.45
N LEU A 508 -26.93 16.00 21.07
CA LEU A 508 -26.58 15.66 22.46
C LEU A 508 -27.39 16.44 23.53
N GLY A 509 -28.17 17.45 23.15
CA GLY A 509 -28.99 18.26 24.06
C GLY A 509 -30.41 17.72 24.32
N HIS A 510 -30.73 16.52 23.82
CA HIS A 510 -32.02 15.84 24.06
C HIS A 510 -31.89 14.55 24.91
N LEU A 511 -30.86 14.48 25.76
CA LEU A 511 -30.77 13.51 26.85
C LEU A 511 -30.52 14.26 28.18
N SER A 512 -31.52 15.02 28.60
CA SER A 512 -31.71 15.52 29.97
C SER A 512 -33.09 16.14 30.08
#